data_AF-A0A8H5ERX0-F1
#
_entry.id   AF-A0A8H5ERX0-F1
#
_cell.length_a   1.000
_cell.length_b   1.000
_cell.length_c   1.000
_cell.angle_alpha   90.00
_cell.angle_beta   90.00
_cell.angle_gamma   90.00
#
_symmetry.space_group_name_H-M   'P 1'
#
loop_
_entity.id
_entity.type
_entity.pdbx_description
1 polymer ?
#
loop_
_entity_poly.entity_id
_entity_poly.type
_entity_poly.pdbx_seq_one_letter_code
_entity_poly.pdbx_strand_id
1 'polypeptide(L)'
;MREAVKAAKRYAAAPSFSDYVTGPYGDAFAAATTDDKIDAYVRGLTSTIFHPTGTASMSSSKAKNGVVNADLSVKGTEGLRVVDASVFPYIPSCHTQGPVYLLAERAADIFKSQA
;
A
#
# COMPACT_ATOMS: atom_id res chain seq x y z
N MET A 1 2.98 8.12 -9.75
CA MET A 1 2.26 7.41 -10.83
C MET A 1 2.84 7.67 -12.21
N ARG A 2 2.95 8.91 -12.69
CA ARG A 2 3.56 9.24 -14.00
C ARG A 2 4.90 8.52 -14.25
N GLU A 3 5.82 8.62 -13.32
CA GLU A 3 7.14 7.97 -13.42
C GLU A 3 7.06 6.44 -13.44
N ALA A 4 6.07 5.84 -12.78
CA ALA A 4 5.85 4.39 -12.85
C ALA A 4 5.39 3.95 -14.26
N VAL A 5 4.55 4.75 -14.93
CA VAL A 5 4.16 4.51 -16.33
C VAL A 5 5.36 4.66 -17.26
N LYS A 6 6.18 5.71 -17.09
CA LYS A 6 7.43 5.88 -17.87
C LYS A 6 8.38 4.70 -17.66
N ALA A 7 8.54 4.25 -16.41
CA ALA A 7 9.37 3.09 -16.08
C ALA A 7 8.84 1.80 -16.72
N ALA A 8 7.53 1.55 -16.67
CA ALA A 8 6.92 0.40 -17.31
C ALA A 8 7.13 0.40 -18.83
N LYS A 9 6.95 1.56 -19.50
CA LYS A 9 7.24 1.71 -20.94
C LYS A 9 8.71 1.44 -21.26
N ARG A 10 9.63 1.98 -20.47
CA ARG A 10 11.07 1.75 -20.64
C ARG A 10 11.44 0.27 -20.44
N TYR A 11 10.87 -0.37 -19.42
CA TYR A 11 11.08 -1.77 -19.11
C TYR A 11 10.61 -2.67 -20.26
N ALA A 12 9.38 -2.47 -20.74
CA ALA A 12 8.81 -3.26 -21.84
C ALA A 12 9.53 -3.04 -23.19
N ALA A 13 10.17 -1.88 -23.40
CA ALA A 13 10.93 -1.57 -24.61
C ALA A 13 12.38 -2.11 -24.59
N ALA A 14 12.80 -2.79 -23.52
CA ALA A 14 14.16 -3.35 -23.46
C ALA A 14 14.36 -4.42 -24.56
N PRO A 15 15.56 -4.52 -25.17
CA PRO A 15 15.83 -5.47 -26.26
C PRO A 15 15.54 -6.93 -25.89
N SER A 16 15.66 -7.30 -24.61
CA SER A 16 15.32 -8.64 -24.12
C SER A 16 13.86 -9.06 -24.36
N PHE A 17 12.99 -8.10 -24.68
CA PHE A 17 11.58 -8.33 -24.93
C PHE A 17 11.20 -8.24 -26.41
N SER A 18 12.14 -8.00 -27.34
CA SER A 18 11.84 -7.75 -28.76
C SER A 18 11.03 -8.86 -29.41
N ASP A 19 11.25 -10.11 -28.99
CA ASP A 19 10.63 -11.29 -29.59
C ASP A 19 9.31 -11.70 -28.88
N TYR A 20 8.96 -11.01 -27.78
CA TYR A 20 7.80 -11.34 -26.94
C TYR A 20 6.74 -10.22 -26.93
N VAL A 21 7.16 -8.96 -26.96
CA VAL A 21 6.25 -7.80 -26.89
C VAL A 21 5.86 -7.38 -28.30
N THR A 22 4.62 -7.68 -28.67
CA THR A 22 4.06 -7.32 -29.99
C THR A 22 3.62 -5.86 -30.09
N GLY A 23 3.51 -5.16 -28.96
CA GLY A 23 3.13 -3.75 -28.88
C GLY A 23 2.43 -3.39 -27.56
N PRO A 24 2.11 -2.09 -27.35
CA PRO A 24 1.34 -1.67 -26.19
C PRO A 24 -0.10 -2.20 -26.23
N TYR A 25 -0.61 -2.68 -25.09
CA TYR A 25 -2.01 -3.10 -24.95
C TYR A 25 -2.92 -1.88 -24.64
N GLY A 26 -3.92 -1.66 -25.49
CA GLY A 26 -4.96 -0.64 -25.34
C GLY A 26 -4.55 0.76 -25.82
N ASP A 27 -5.49 1.45 -26.49
CA ASP A 27 -5.27 2.75 -27.14
C ASP A 27 -4.83 3.84 -26.15
N ALA A 28 -5.41 3.85 -24.95
CA ALA A 28 -5.10 4.86 -23.94
C ALA A 28 -3.64 4.76 -23.46
N PHE A 29 -3.12 3.55 -23.26
CA PHE A 29 -1.73 3.35 -22.86
C PHE A 29 -0.76 3.65 -24.01
N ALA A 30 -1.10 3.21 -25.23
CA ALA A 30 -0.33 3.52 -26.44
C ALA A 30 -0.19 5.02 -26.67
N ALA A 31 -1.29 5.78 -26.53
CA ALA A 31 -1.34 7.23 -26.76
C ALA A 31 -0.65 8.06 -25.65
N ALA A 32 -0.35 7.49 -24.48
CA ALA A 32 0.24 8.18 -23.34
C ALA A 32 1.74 8.50 -23.51
N THR A 33 2.10 9.32 -24.50
CA THR A 33 3.49 9.61 -24.90
C THR A 33 4.05 10.94 -24.40
N THR A 34 3.20 11.81 -23.86
CA THR A 34 3.60 13.06 -23.19
C THR A 34 3.16 13.03 -21.73
N ASP A 35 3.78 13.86 -20.88
CA ASP A 35 3.46 13.92 -19.45
C ASP A 35 1.97 14.18 -19.19
N ASP A 36 1.34 15.10 -19.93
CA ASP A 36 -0.10 15.37 -19.81
C ASP A 36 -0.98 14.18 -20.20
N LYS A 37 -0.60 13.46 -21.27
CA LYS A 37 -1.33 12.26 -21.70
C LYS A 37 -1.12 11.09 -20.73
N ILE A 38 0.06 10.98 -20.12
CA ILE A 38 0.31 10.00 -19.05
C ILE A 38 -0.55 10.33 -17.83
N ASP A 39 -0.65 11.59 -17.44
CA ASP A 39 -1.47 11.99 -16.31
C ASP A 39 -2.97 11.75 -16.57
N ALA A 40 -3.44 12.02 -17.79
CA ALA A 40 -4.81 11.69 -18.21
C ALA A 40 -5.06 10.17 -18.17
N TYR A 41 -4.13 9.37 -18.69
CA TYR A 41 -4.18 7.91 -18.63
C TYR A 41 -4.26 7.41 -17.18
N VAL A 42 -3.35 7.87 -16.31
CA VAL A 42 -3.33 7.50 -14.89
C VAL A 42 -4.64 7.87 -14.23
N ARG A 43 -5.16 9.09 -14.46
CA ARG A 43 -6.41 9.54 -13.85
C ARG A 43 -7.62 8.71 -14.29
N GLY A 44 -7.66 8.27 -15.54
CA GLY A 44 -8.79 7.53 -16.11
C GLY A 44 -8.79 6.03 -15.84
N LEU A 45 -7.61 5.42 -15.61
CA LEU A 45 -7.46 3.96 -15.60
C LEU A 45 -6.77 3.39 -14.35
N THR A 46 -6.39 4.22 -13.37
CA THR A 46 -5.85 3.69 -12.11
C THR A 46 -6.89 2.86 -11.38
N SER A 47 -6.49 1.67 -10.92
CA SER A 47 -7.25 0.82 -10.03
C SER A 47 -6.45 0.53 -8.77
N THR A 48 -7.12 -0.02 -7.76
CA THR A 48 -6.50 -0.50 -6.54
C THR A 48 -5.89 -1.88 -6.74
N ILE A 49 -4.83 -2.18 -6.00
CA ILE A 49 -4.33 -3.54 -5.79
C ILE A 49 -4.89 -4.16 -4.49
N PHE A 50 -5.98 -3.60 -3.96
CA PHE A 50 -6.74 -4.10 -2.82
C PHE A 50 -5.99 -4.11 -1.49
N HIS A 51 -5.15 -3.09 -1.24
CA HIS A 51 -4.42 -2.92 0.01
C HIS A 51 -4.81 -1.65 0.80
N PRO A 52 -6.08 -1.45 1.20
CA PRO A 52 -6.42 -0.35 2.09
C PRO A 52 -5.80 -0.57 3.48
N THR A 53 -5.16 0.47 4.04
CA THR A 53 -4.47 0.45 5.35
C THR A 53 -4.60 1.79 6.06
N GLY A 54 -4.24 1.86 7.35
CA GLY A 54 -3.97 3.12 8.06
C GLY A 54 -5.17 3.88 8.60
N THR A 55 -6.39 3.34 8.50
CA THR A 55 -7.62 3.99 9.00
C THR A 55 -7.72 4.05 10.54
N ALA A 56 -6.98 3.21 11.27
CA ALA A 56 -6.86 3.24 12.72
C ALA A 56 -5.38 3.31 13.15
N SER A 57 -4.63 4.21 12.52
CA SER A 57 -3.17 4.21 12.58
C SER A 57 -2.58 4.21 14.00
N MET A 58 -1.55 3.38 14.16
CA MET A 58 -0.71 3.31 15.34
C MET A 58 0.18 4.55 15.46
N SER A 59 0.31 5.06 16.67
CA SER A 59 1.16 6.22 16.95
C SER A 59 1.68 6.19 18.39
N SER A 60 2.63 7.09 18.69
CA SER A 60 3.11 7.29 20.06
C SER A 60 1.95 7.64 21.01
N SER A 61 2.04 7.19 22.26
CA SER A 61 1.05 7.52 23.31
C SER A 61 0.96 9.01 23.61
N LYS A 62 2.03 9.77 23.33
CA LYS A 62 2.04 11.24 23.47
C LYS A 62 1.49 11.98 22.24
N ALA A 63 1.28 11.27 21.13
CA ALA A 63 0.81 11.87 19.89
C ALA A 63 -0.69 12.20 19.98
N LYS A 64 -1.06 13.39 19.50
CA LYS A 64 -2.47 13.85 19.44
C LYS A 64 -3.23 13.27 18.25
N ASN A 65 -2.54 12.62 17.32
CA ASN A 65 -3.12 11.88 16.19
C ASN A 65 -3.02 10.36 16.40
N GLY A 66 -3.56 9.59 15.45
CA GLY A 66 -3.61 8.13 15.50
C GLY A 66 -4.72 7.60 16.43
N VAL A 67 -5.08 6.33 16.25
CA VAL A 67 -6.19 5.67 16.95
C VAL A 67 -5.68 4.69 18.00
N VAL A 68 -4.60 3.98 17.71
CA VAL A 68 -4.02 3.00 18.65
C VAL A 68 -2.62 3.40 19.13
N ASN A 69 -2.27 2.93 20.32
CA ASN A 69 -0.91 3.00 20.87
C ASN A 69 -0.01 1.90 20.28
N ALA A 70 1.27 1.92 20.62
CA ALA A 70 2.26 0.94 20.15
C ALA A 70 1.98 -0.52 20.60
N ASP A 71 1.17 -0.69 21.64
CA ASP A 71 0.70 -1.98 22.15
C ASP A 71 -0.67 -2.38 21.59
N LEU A 72 -1.15 -1.66 20.56
CA LEU A 72 -2.41 -1.86 19.85
C LEU A 72 -3.67 -1.55 20.68
N SER A 73 -3.52 -0.98 21.88
CA SER A 73 -4.65 -0.46 22.65
C SER A 73 -5.26 0.78 22.01
N VAL A 74 -6.59 0.85 21.97
CA VAL A 74 -7.31 2.03 21.46
C VAL A 74 -7.19 3.16 22.48
N LYS A 75 -6.73 4.33 22.01
CA LYS A 75 -6.51 5.50 22.87
C LYS A 75 -7.81 5.95 23.53
N GLY A 76 -7.76 6.21 24.84
CA GLY A 76 -8.90 6.69 25.62
C GLY A 76 -9.93 5.60 25.99
N THR A 77 -9.59 4.33 25.80
CA THR A 77 -10.44 3.19 26.16
C THR A 77 -9.69 2.19 27.03
N GLU A 78 -10.44 1.31 27.68
CA GLU A 78 -9.90 0.19 28.47
C GLU A 78 -10.35 -1.14 27.85
N GLY A 79 -9.44 -2.11 27.76
CA GLY A 79 -9.75 -3.45 27.25
C GLY A 79 -10.00 -3.58 25.74
N LEU A 80 -9.97 -2.50 24.97
CA LEU A 80 -10.20 -2.50 23.52
C LEU A 80 -8.90 -2.39 22.71
N ARG A 81 -8.77 -3.22 21.68
CA ARG A 81 -7.60 -3.26 20.78
C ARG A 81 -8.02 -3.41 19.32
N VAL A 82 -7.17 -3.00 18.39
CA VAL A 82 -7.34 -3.23 16.94
C VAL A 82 -6.12 -3.99 16.41
N VAL A 83 -6.35 -5.09 15.71
CA VAL A 83 -5.28 -5.96 15.16
C VAL A 83 -5.60 -6.32 13.72
N ASP A 84 -5.40 -5.38 12.81
CA ASP A 84 -5.58 -5.57 11.38
C ASP A 84 -4.74 -4.54 10.59
N ALA A 85 -4.91 -4.48 9.26
CA ALA A 85 -4.16 -3.57 8.40
C ALA A 85 -4.42 -2.07 8.67
N SER A 86 -5.50 -1.72 9.38
CA SER A 86 -5.84 -0.33 9.68
C SER A 86 -4.83 0.33 10.61
N VAL A 87 -4.07 -0.44 11.39
CA VAL A 87 -3.11 0.11 12.37
C VAL A 87 -1.79 0.54 11.75
N PHE A 88 -1.49 0.14 10.50
CA PHE A 88 -0.23 0.54 9.88
C PHE A 88 -0.18 2.06 9.67
N PRO A 89 0.79 2.78 10.26
CA PRO A 89 0.90 4.23 10.08
C PRO A 89 1.24 4.62 8.64
N TYR A 90 1.97 3.74 7.93
CA TYR A 90 2.28 3.85 6.52
C TYR A 90 2.11 2.48 5.87
N ILE A 91 1.61 2.45 4.63
CA ILE A 91 1.45 1.22 3.88
C ILE A 91 2.83 0.55 3.66
N PRO A 92 3.00 -0.73 3.99
CA PRO A 92 4.23 -1.47 3.70
C PRO A 92 4.51 -1.54 2.19
N SER A 93 5.78 -1.52 1.79
CA SER A 93 6.19 -1.69 0.38
C SER A 93 6.17 -3.17 -0.05
N CYS A 94 5.05 -3.86 0.18
CA CYS A 94 4.80 -5.25 -0.20
C CYS A 94 3.29 -5.58 -0.21
N HIS A 95 2.91 -6.82 -0.52
CA HIS A 95 1.53 -7.28 -0.32
C HIS A 95 1.20 -7.31 1.18
N THR A 96 0.11 -6.66 1.58
CA THR A 96 -0.20 -6.39 3.00
C THR A 96 -0.52 -7.63 3.81
N GLN A 97 -0.89 -8.74 3.16
CA GLN A 97 -1.16 -10.02 3.83
C GLN A 97 0.00 -10.46 4.76
N GLY A 98 1.24 -10.40 4.28
CA GLY A 98 2.42 -10.80 5.07
C GLY A 98 2.59 -9.96 6.34
N PRO A 99 2.68 -8.62 6.23
CA PRO A 99 2.70 -7.73 7.38
C PRO A 99 1.54 -7.91 8.37
N VAL A 100 0.33 -8.18 7.88
CA VAL A 100 -0.84 -8.41 8.76
C VAL A 100 -0.67 -9.67 9.60
N TYR A 101 -0.20 -10.77 9.02
CA TYR A 101 0.11 -11.98 9.79
C TYR A 101 1.18 -11.71 10.85
N LEU A 102 2.27 -11.03 10.48
CA LEU A 102 3.34 -10.68 11.43
C LEU A 102 2.83 -9.79 12.57
N LEU A 103 1.98 -8.81 12.27
CA LEU A 103 1.33 -7.95 13.25
C LEU A 103 0.45 -8.78 14.21
N ALA A 104 -0.34 -9.72 13.68
CA ALA A 104 -1.22 -10.56 14.47
C ALA A 104 -0.45 -11.48 15.44
N GLU A 105 0.64 -12.09 14.97
CA GLU A 105 1.54 -12.89 15.82
C GLU A 105 2.16 -12.02 16.92
N ARG A 106 2.67 -10.85 16.56
CA ARG A 106 3.25 -9.92 17.54
C ARG A 106 2.23 -9.45 18.57
N ALA A 107 0.99 -9.20 18.14
CA ALA A 107 -0.11 -8.85 19.04
C ALA A 107 -0.41 -9.98 20.03
N ALA A 108 -0.47 -11.22 19.56
CA ALA A 108 -0.68 -12.39 20.41
C ALA A 108 0.41 -12.53 21.49
N ASP A 109 1.68 -12.30 21.14
CA ASP A 109 2.78 -12.31 22.11
C ASP A 109 2.66 -11.21 23.17
N ILE A 110 2.36 -9.97 22.75
CA ILE A 110 2.16 -8.85 23.66
C ILE A 110 1.04 -9.18 24.64
N PHE A 111 -0.09 -9.70 24.14
CA PHE A 111 -1.26 -9.94 24.98
C PHE A 111 -1.04 -11.10 25.96
N LYS A 112 -0.36 -12.17 25.53
CA LYS A 112 0.02 -13.28 26.43
C LYS A 112 0.97 -12.83 27.55
N SER A 113 1.88 -11.89 27.28
CA SER A 113 2.79 -11.34 28.31
C SER A 113 2.13 -10.39 29.32
N GLN A 114 0.91 -9.95 29.03
CA GLN A 114 0.13 -9.04 29.88
C GLN A 114 -0.95 -9.76 30.71
N ALA A 115 -1.15 -11.05 30.45
CA ALA A 115 -2.04 -11.93 31.21
C ALA A 115 -1.26 -12.59 32.37
#